data_AF-A0A2M9UQ17-F1
#
_entry.id   AF-A0A2M9UQ17-F1
#
_cell.length_a   1.000
_cell.length_b   1.000
_cell.length_c   1.000
_cell.angle_alpha   90.00
_cell.angle_beta   90.00
_cell.angle_gamma   90.00
#
_symmetry.space_group_name_H-M   'P 1'
#
loop_
_entity.id
_entity.type
_entity.pdbx_description
1 polymer ?
#
loop_
_entity_poly.entity_id
_entity_poly.type
_entity_poly.pdbx_seq_one_letter_code
_entity_poly.pdbx_strand_id
1 'polypeptide(L)' 'MGKEYNMDLHKQYEVEFIKDVNFFKKGDKTSVNMPLASKFFKDGKIRVPNNLMQDAKELGCEELFVKPGDNKLKE' A
#
# COMPACT_ATOMS: atom_id res chain seq x y z
N MET A 1 6.91 -14.20 -16.84
CA MET A 1 7.92 -13.20 -16.43
C MET A 1 7.42 -12.55 -15.15
N GLY A 2 7.95 -12.93 -13.99
CA GLY A 2 7.64 -12.23 -12.75
C GLY A 2 8.33 -10.87 -12.80
N LYS A 3 7.60 -9.77 -12.61
CA LYS A 3 8.22 -8.46 -12.43
C LYS A 3 9.04 -8.51 -11.14
N GLU A 4 10.36 -8.50 -11.27
CA GLU A 4 11.27 -8.37 -10.13
C GLU A 4 11.21 -6.93 -9.64
N TYR A 5 10.32 -6.69 -8.69
CA TYR A 5 10.27 -5.41 -8.02
C TYR A 5 11.41 -5.38 -7.00
N ASN A 6 12.35 -4.45 -7.19
CA ASN A 6 13.38 -4.14 -6.20
C ASN A 6 12.75 -3.34 -5.05
N MET A 7 11.80 -3.97 -4.35
CA MET A 7 11.13 -3.38 -3.19
C MET A 7 12.07 -3.49 -1.99
N ASP A 8 12.54 -2.35 -1.52
CA ASP A 8 13.32 -2.29 -0.29
C ASP A 8 12.45 -2.72 0.91
N LEU A 9 12.81 -3.83 1.53
CA LEU A 9 12.11 -4.40 2.69
C LEU A 9 12.53 -3.75 4.02
N HIS A 10 13.56 -2.89 4.01
CA HIS A 10 13.99 -2.12 5.17
C HIS A 10 13.24 -0.78 5.26
N LYS A 11 12.75 -0.26 4.13
CA LYS A 11 11.99 0.98 4.08
C LYS A 11 10.56 0.80 4.61
N GLN A 12 10.37 1.30 5.82
CA GLN A 12 9.07 1.35 6.50
C GLN A 12 8.37 2.67 6.23
N TYR A 13 7.06 2.59 6.09
CA TYR A 13 6.18 3.74 5.88
C TYR A 13 5.13 3.78 6.98
N GLU A 14 4.92 4.96 7.54
CA GLU A 14 3.84 5.18 8.49
C GLU A 14 2.50 5.20 7.74
N VAL A 15 1.66 4.20 8.01
CA VAL A 15 0.30 4.09 7.47
C VAL A 15 -0.71 4.27 8.58
N GLU A 16 -1.87 4.83 8.25
CA GLU A 16 -2.97 5.02 9.19
C GLU A 16 -4.07 4.00 8.92
N PHE A 17 -4.47 3.23 9.92
CA PHE A 17 -5.60 2.31 9.81
C PHE A 17 -6.91 3.09 9.77
N ILE A 18 -7.71 2.87 8.73
CA ILE A 18 -9.03 3.49 8.58
C ILE A 18 -10.17 2.59 9.09
N LYS A 19 -9.85 1.35 9.47
CA LYS A 19 -10.74 0.36 10.05
C LYS A 19 -10.02 -0.38 11.17
N ASP A 20 -10.78 -0.95 12.09
CA ASP A 20 -10.26 -1.85 13.11
C ASP A 20 -9.82 -3.17 12.48
N VAL A 21 -8.57 -3.59 12.73
CA VAL A 21 -7.95 -4.77 12.17
C VAL A 21 -7.23 -5.53 13.27
N ASN A 22 -7.85 -6.60 13.77
CA ASN A 22 -7.27 -7.53 14.74
C ASN A 22 -6.77 -6.81 16.03
N PHE A 23 -5.53 -6.31 16.01
CA PHE A 23 -4.88 -5.56 17.09
C PHE A 23 -4.81 -4.05 16.88
N PHE A 24 -4.99 -3.57 15.64
CA PHE A 24 -4.92 -2.15 15.30
C PHE A 24 -6.32 -1.55 15.27
N LYS A 25 -6.48 -0.37 15.86
CA LYS A 25 -7.76 0.36 15.83
C LYS A 25 -7.82 1.35 14.68
N LYS A 26 -9.03 1.77 14.32
CA LYS A 26 -9.19 2.91 13.41
C LYS A 26 -8.52 4.17 14.00
N GLY A 27 -7.66 4.81 13.22
CA GLY A 27 -6.84 5.96 13.60
C GLY A 27 -5.45 5.59 14.13
N ASP A 28 -5.16 4.29 14.27
CA ASP A 28 -3.85 3.82 14.70
C ASP A 28 -2.82 3.98 13.57
N LYS A 29 -1.62 4.45 13.92
CA LYS A 29 -0.53 4.67 12.98
C LYS A 29 0.55 3.62 13.21
N THR A 30 0.88 2.89 12.15
CA THR A 30 1.90 1.84 12.21
C THR A 30 2.92 2.00 11.10
N SER A 31 4.15 1.57 11.38
CA SER A 31 5.21 1.54 10.38
C SER A 31 5.24 0.17 9.71
N VAL A 32 4.93 0.12 8.42
CA VAL A 32 4.89 -1.11 7.62
C VAL A 32 5.67 -0.97 6.34
N ASN A 33 6.21 -2.07 5.84
CA ASN A 33 6.89 -2.11 4.55
C ASN A 33 5.88 -1.99 3.41
N MET A 34 6.35 -1.52 2.25
CA MET A 34 5.54 -1.37 1.04
C MET A 34 4.68 -2.61 0.66
N PRO A 35 5.20 -3.86 0.63
CA PRO A 35 4.37 -5.03 0.30
C PRO A 35 3.25 -5.28 1.33
N LEU A 36 3.52 -5.02 2.61
CA LEU A 36 2.53 -5.18 3.68
C LEU A 36 1.46 -4.08 3.61
N ALA A 37 1.87 -2.85 3.35
CA ALA A 37 0.97 -1.72 3.10
C ALA A 37 0.05 -2.00 1.91
N SER A 38 0.56 -2.51 0.78
CA SER A 38 -0.27 -2.87 -0.38
C SER A 38 -1.35 -3.87 0.01
N LYS A 39 -1.00 -4.90 0.78
CA LYS A 39 -1.94 -5.92 1.23
C LYS A 39 -3.07 -5.30 2.08
N PHE A 40 -2.73 -4.45 3.04
CA PHE A 40 -3.72 -3.76 3.86
C PHE A 40 -4.56 -2.75 3.06
N PHE A 41 -3.96 -2.08 2.08
CA PHE A 41 -4.65 -1.12 1.23
C PHE A 41 -5.67 -1.81 0.31
N LYS A 42 -5.30 -2.93 -0.32
CA LYS A 42 -6.22 -3.74 -1.15
C LYS A 42 -7.43 -4.24 -0.36
N ASP A 43 -7.22 -4.52 0.92
CA ASP A 43 -8.27 -4.90 1.86
C ASP A 43 -9.12 -3.68 2.34
N GLY A 44 -8.72 -2.46 1.97
CA GLY A 44 -9.40 -1.23 2.38
C GLY A 44 -9.30 -0.96 3.88
N LYS A 45 -8.23 -1.43 4.50
CA LYS A 45 -7.97 -1.37 5.94
C LYS A 45 -7.14 -0.17 6.35
N ILE A 46 -6.24 0.30 5.48
CA ILE A 46 -5.36 1.44 5.74
C ILE A 46 -5.55 2.55 4.71
N ARG A 47 -5.13 3.75 5.09
CA ARG A 47 -4.85 4.86 4.19
C ARG A 47 -3.37 4.85 3.84
N VAL A 48 -3.08 4.81 2.54
CA VAL A 48 -1.70 4.89 2.04
C VAL A 48 -1.23 6.35 2.10
N PRO A 49 -0.09 6.64 2.73
CA PRO A 49 0.47 7.99 2.74
C PRO A 49 1.00 8.34 1.35
N ASN A 50 0.98 9.63 1.00
CA ASN A 50 1.47 10.11 -0.29
C ASN A 50 2.93 9.71 -0.56
N ASN A 51 3.80 9.72 0.45
CA ASN A 51 5.20 9.33 0.31
C ASN A 51 5.34 7.88 -0.17
N LEU A 52 4.55 6.95 0.40
CA LEU A 52 4.57 5.56 -0.03
C LEU A 52 4.08 5.42 -1.48
N MET A 53 3.04 6.18 -1.85
CA MET A 53 2.49 6.12 -3.21
C MET A 53 3.47 6.70 -4.25
N GLN A 54 4.22 7.73 -3.87
CA GLN A 54 5.28 8.30 -4.70
C GLN A 54 6.43 7.31 -4.87
N ASP A 55 6.93 6.73 -3.79
CA ASP A 55 7.94 5.67 -3.85
C ASP A 55 7.45 4.47 -4.67
N ALA A 56 6.19 4.07 -4.51
CA ALA A 56 5.61 2.98 -5.30
C ALA A 56 5.59 3.32 -6.79
N LYS A 57 5.35 4.59 -7.15
CA LYS A 57 5.42 5.07 -8.53
C LYS A 57 6.84 5.05 -9.07
N GLU A 58 7.81 5.51 -8.30
CA GLU A 58 9.24 5.48 -8.67
C GLU A 58 9.75 4.05 -8.87
N LEU A 59 9.25 3.10 -8.07
CA LEU A 59 9.56 1.67 -8.17
C LEU A 59 8.70 0.91 -9.20
N GLY A 60 7.76 1.57 -9.88
CA GLY A 60 6.80 0.92 -10.81
C GLY A 60 5.82 -0.05 -10.13
N CYS A 61 5.70 0.03 -8.81
CA CYS A 61 4.84 -0.76 -7.93
C CYS A 61 3.46 -0.13 -7.71
N GLU A 62 3.12 0.97 -8.40
CA GLU A 62 1.84 1.68 -8.21
C GLU A 62 0.61 0.78 -8.38
N GLU A 63 0.68 -0.23 -9.25
CA GLU A 63 -0.37 -1.24 -9.48
C GLU A 63 -0.76 -2.00 -8.19
N LEU A 64 0.16 -2.11 -7.23
CA LEU A 64 -0.08 -2.73 -5.93
C LEU A 64 -0.99 -1.88 -5.03
N PHE A 65 -1.11 -0.59 -5.32
CA PHE A 65 -1.90 0.40 -4.60
C PHE A 65 -3.09 0.92 -5.42
N VAL A 66 -3.54 0.15 -6.41
CA VAL A 66 -4.79 0.39 -7.13
C VAL A 66 -5.86 -0.54 -6.56
N LYS A 67 -7.03 0.01 -6.21
CA LYS A 67 -8.16 -0.81 -5.77
C LYS A 67 -8.66 -1.63 -6.96
N PRO A 68 -9.04 -2.92 -6.77
CA PRO A 68 -9.70 -3.70 -7.81
C PRO A 68 -11.06 -3.03 -8.13
N GLY A 69 -11.07 -2.18 -9.14
CA GLY A 69 -12.21 -1.31 -9.49
C GLY A 69 -11.80 0.03 -10.11
N ASP A 70 -10.57 0.51 -9.85
CA ASP A 70 -9.99 1.71 -10.48
C ASP A 70 -9.39 1.42 -11.87
N ASN A 71 -9.43 0.16 -12.33
CA ASN A 71 -9.23 -0.15 -13.73
C ASN A 71 -10.53 0.13 -14.51
N LYS A 72 -10.96 1.40 -14.56
CA LYS A 72 -11.74 1.85 -15.71
C LYS A 72 -10.78 1.84 -16.89
N LEU A 73 -10.81 0.70 -17.59
CA LEU A 73 -10.66 0.57 -19.04
C LEU A 73 -10.25 1.89 -19.71
N LYS A 74 -8.96 2.01 -20.01
CA LYS A 74 -8.59 2.64 -21.28
C LYS A 74 -8.65 1.52 -22.32
N GLU A 75 -9.88 1.25 -22.77
CA GLU A 75 -10.12 0.75 -24.14
C GLU A 75 -9.63 1.79 -25.16
#